data_AF-A0A2W7JFK0-F1
#
_entry.id   AF-A0A2W7JFK0-F1
#
_cell.length_a   1.000
_cell.length_b   1.000
_cell.length_c   1.000
_cell.angle_alpha   90.00
_cell.angle_beta   90.00
_cell.angle_gamma   90.00
#
_symmetry.space_group_name_H-M   'P 1'
#
loop_
_entity.id
_entity.type
_entity.pdbx_description
1 polymer ?
#
loop_
_entity_poly.entity_id
_entity_poly.type
_entity_poly.pdbx_seq_one_letter_code
_entity_poly.pdbx_strand_id
1 'polypeptide(L)'
;MPSHYTPPRPWQPMTQPEWDALRPHILWLGAGRPVKDLRARVDGFFWIATSRRPWKDLPEAFGKPDTVSRQFRRLTQRHLWQKLLHLLAEPGASPGLRALEHWICRACQRAMRCAGMSLITAAQRLGFLTALRGPSFLLPDVDLSERYRRITEFFLTRLMKDRNSVPKGVFALCGRLLTFAGGRRRIPRCLWPE
;
A
#
# COMPACT_ATOMS: atom_id res chain seq x y z
N MET A 1 11.55 11.03 1.86
CA MET A 1 10.46 12.01 2.09
C MET A 1 9.94 11.84 3.52
N PRO A 2 9.55 12.93 4.21
CA PRO A 2 8.81 12.80 5.45
C PRO A 2 7.47 12.09 5.19
N SER A 3 7.00 11.32 6.18
CA SER A 3 5.70 10.66 6.11
C SER A 3 4.59 11.71 6.02
N HIS A 4 3.67 11.56 5.06
CA HIS A 4 2.62 12.53 4.83
C HIS A 4 1.29 11.87 4.46
N TYR A 5 0.22 12.65 4.59
CA TYR A 5 -1.10 12.33 4.08
C TYR A 5 -1.32 13.10 2.77
N THR A 6 -1.73 12.38 1.73
CA THR A 6 -2.10 12.97 0.45
C THR A 6 -3.44 13.70 0.59
N PRO A 7 -3.57 14.94 0.07
CA PRO A 7 -4.85 15.65 0.08
C PRO A 7 -5.92 14.87 -0.70
N PRO A 8 -7.18 14.84 -0.21
CA PRO A 8 -8.25 14.14 -0.89
C PRO A 8 -8.55 14.78 -2.24
N ARG A 9 -8.64 13.94 -3.28
CA ARG A 9 -9.02 14.35 -4.63
C ARG A 9 -10.28 13.59 -5.06
N PRO A 10 -11.41 14.27 -5.32
CA PRO A 10 -12.61 13.61 -5.80
C PRO A 10 -12.35 12.92 -7.14
N TRP A 11 -13.12 11.89 -7.44
CA TRP A 11 -12.96 11.18 -8.71
C TRP A 11 -13.37 12.06 -9.88
N GLN A 12 -12.54 12.08 -10.92
CA GLN A 12 -12.80 12.69 -12.21
C GLN A 12 -12.14 11.81 -13.29
N PRO A 13 -12.63 11.81 -14.55
CA PRO A 13 -11.90 11.19 -15.65
C PRO A 13 -10.49 11.78 -15.76
N MET A 14 -9.49 10.91 -15.90
CA MET A 14 -8.10 11.35 -16.00
C MET A 14 -7.91 12.28 -17.19
N THR A 15 -7.08 13.31 -17.04
CA THR A 15 -6.70 14.22 -18.13
C THR A 15 -5.63 13.59 -19.02
N GLN A 16 -5.43 14.15 -20.22
CA GLN A 16 -4.40 13.67 -21.13
C GLN A 16 -2.98 13.66 -20.53
N PRO A 17 -2.49 14.74 -19.88
CA PRO A 17 -1.14 14.75 -19.30
C PRO A 17 -0.97 13.76 -18.14
N GLU A 18 -2.01 13.54 -17.33
CA GLU A 18 -1.99 12.51 -16.28
C GLU A 18 -1.91 11.10 -16.88
N TRP A 19 -2.64 10.87 -17.96
CA TRP A 19 -2.59 9.60 -18.68
C TRP A 19 -1.23 9.35 -19.31
N ASP A 20 -0.64 10.36 -19.95
CA ASP A 20 0.68 10.24 -20.57
C ASP A 20 1.79 10.03 -19.55
N ALA A 21 1.64 10.60 -18.35
CA ALA A 21 2.52 10.33 -17.21
C ALA A 21 2.38 8.89 -16.68
N LEU A 22 1.17 8.35 -16.61
CA LEU A 22 0.92 7.04 -16.01
C LEU A 22 1.16 5.87 -16.98
N ARG A 23 0.74 6.02 -18.24
CA ARG A 23 0.72 4.96 -19.27
C ARG A 23 2.04 4.19 -19.40
N PRO A 24 3.23 4.83 -19.43
CA PRO A 24 4.51 4.14 -19.59
C PRO A 24 4.80 3.13 -18.47
N HIS A 25 4.21 3.32 -17.29
CA HIS A 25 4.50 2.49 -16.12
C HIS A 25 3.57 1.28 -16.01
N ILE A 26 2.45 1.26 -16.74
CA ILE A 26 1.50 0.16 -16.65
C ILE A 26 1.95 -0.99 -17.54
N LEU A 27 2.41 -2.07 -16.90
CA LEU A 27 2.93 -3.27 -17.55
C LEU A 27 1.80 -4.11 -18.20
N TRP A 28 1.33 -3.70 -19.38
CA TRP A 28 0.39 -4.47 -20.21
C TRP A 28 1.05 -5.51 -21.13
N LEU A 29 2.34 -5.74 -20.95
CA LEU A 29 3.08 -6.71 -21.75
C LEU A 29 2.84 -8.12 -21.19
N GLY A 30 1.93 -8.82 -21.84
CA GLY A 30 1.70 -10.25 -21.71
C GLY A 30 1.01 -10.73 -22.99
N ALA A 31 1.37 -11.93 -23.45
CA ALA A 31 0.76 -12.53 -24.64
C ALA A 31 -0.78 -12.56 -24.51
N GLY A 32 -1.49 -11.86 -25.38
CA GLY A 32 -2.94 -11.76 -25.36
C GLY A 32 -3.49 -10.59 -26.19
N ARG A 33 -4.82 -10.57 -26.38
CA ARG A 33 -5.51 -9.52 -27.14
C ARG A 33 -5.31 -8.15 -26.46
N PRO A 34 -4.89 -7.11 -27.19
CA PRO A 34 -4.76 -5.76 -26.66
C PRO A 34 -6.05 -5.30 -26.00
N VAL A 35 -5.92 -4.60 -24.88
CA VAL A 35 -7.05 -3.96 -24.21
C VAL A 35 -7.52 -2.82 -25.10
N LYS A 36 -8.76 -2.92 -25.63
CA LYS A 36 -9.34 -1.94 -26.56
C LYS A 36 -9.25 -0.51 -26.03
N ASP A 37 -9.73 -0.29 -24.80
CA ASP A 37 -9.74 1.04 -24.16
C ASP A 37 -8.98 0.98 -22.84
N LEU A 38 -7.66 1.17 -22.92
CA LEU A 38 -6.81 1.01 -21.75
C LEU A 38 -7.03 2.10 -20.70
N ARG A 39 -7.17 3.36 -21.14
CA ARG A 39 -7.42 4.50 -20.26
C ARG A 39 -8.71 4.34 -19.48
N ALA A 40 -9.82 4.03 -20.17
CA ALA A 40 -11.11 3.78 -19.54
C ALA A 40 -11.03 2.68 -18.46
N ARG A 41 -10.22 1.65 -18.70
CA ARG A 41 -10.03 0.60 -17.70
C ARG A 41 -9.29 1.07 -16.45
N VAL A 42 -8.27 1.90 -16.63
CA VAL A 42 -7.50 2.48 -15.53
C VAL A 42 -8.34 3.51 -14.76
N ASP A 43 -9.14 4.32 -15.46
CA ASP A 43 -10.16 5.17 -14.85
C ASP A 43 -11.14 4.35 -14.01
N GLY A 44 -11.55 3.17 -14.49
CA GLY A 44 -12.37 2.22 -13.73
C GLY A 44 -11.70 1.71 -12.44
N PHE A 45 -10.38 1.50 -12.45
CA PHE A 45 -9.64 1.14 -11.23
C PHE A 45 -9.70 2.27 -10.20
N PHE A 46 -9.46 3.51 -10.64
CA PHE A 46 -9.48 4.68 -9.76
C PHE A 46 -10.89 5.01 -9.29
N TRP A 47 -11.91 4.84 -10.14
CA TRP A 47 -13.31 4.99 -9.75
C TRP A 47 -13.69 4.01 -8.64
N ILE A 48 -13.34 2.72 -8.76
CA ILE A 48 -13.60 1.73 -7.70
C ILE A 48 -12.80 2.03 -6.42
N ALA A 49 -11.56 2.48 -6.57
CA ALA A 49 -10.69 2.79 -5.44
C ALA A 49 -11.20 3.98 -4.62
N THR A 50 -11.66 5.03 -5.30
CA THR A 50 -12.16 6.27 -4.68
C THR A 50 -13.58 6.10 -4.14
N SER A 51 -14.50 5.50 -4.92
CA SER A 51 -15.89 5.27 -4.51
C SER A 51 -16.07 4.24 -3.40
N ARG A 52 -15.05 3.39 -3.16
CA ARG A 52 -15.08 2.24 -2.24
C ARG A 52 -16.22 1.23 -2.51
N ARG A 53 -16.89 1.32 -3.67
CA ARG A 53 -17.99 0.42 -4.06
C ARG A 53 -17.51 -1.01 -4.37
N PRO A 54 -18.40 -2.02 -4.34
CA PRO A 54 -18.09 -3.34 -4.85
C PRO A 54 -17.81 -3.29 -6.37
N TRP A 55 -17.04 -4.26 -6.87
CA TRP A 55 -16.71 -4.32 -8.31
C TRP A 55 -17.95 -4.43 -9.21
N LYS A 56 -19.03 -5.06 -8.71
CA LYS A 56 -20.29 -5.24 -9.44
C LYS A 56 -20.93 -3.92 -9.88
N ASP A 57 -20.66 -2.83 -9.17
CA ASP A 57 -21.25 -1.51 -9.43
C ASP A 57 -20.41 -0.69 -10.43
N LEU A 58 -19.35 -1.27 -11.00
CA LEU A 58 -18.51 -0.59 -11.97
C LEU A 58 -19.34 -0.25 -13.23
N PRO A 59 -19.39 1.02 -13.66
CA PRO A 59 -20.06 1.41 -14.90
C PRO A 59 -19.52 0.65 -16.11
N GLU A 60 -20.43 0.23 -17.01
CA GLU A 60 -20.07 -0.52 -18.22
C GLU A 60 -19.13 0.27 -19.15
N ALA A 61 -19.13 1.59 -19.06
CA ALA A 61 -18.22 2.49 -19.79
C ALA A 61 -16.74 2.16 -19.55
N PHE A 62 -16.38 1.57 -18.39
CA PHE A 62 -15.01 1.15 -18.08
C PHE A 62 -14.73 -0.32 -18.45
N GLY A 63 -15.74 -1.02 -18.97
CA GLY A 63 -15.71 -2.43 -19.35
C GLY A 63 -16.35 -3.36 -18.32
N LYS A 64 -16.37 -4.65 -18.64
CA LYS A 64 -17.03 -5.67 -17.81
C LYS A 64 -16.39 -5.76 -16.40
N PRO A 65 -17.17 -5.65 -15.31
CA PRO A 65 -16.69 -5.70 -13.92
C PRO A 65 -15.70 -6.84 -13.61
N ASP A 66 -16.02 -8.06 -14.04
CA ASP A 66 -15.20 -9.25 -13.77
C ASP A 66 -13.83 -9.19 -14.47
N THR A 67 -13.81 -8.67 -15.70
CA THR A 67 -12.56 -8.50 -16.45
C THR A 67 -11.68 -7.46 -15.78
N VAL A 68 -12.25 -6.31 -15.41
CA VAL A 68 -11.54 -5.21 -14.77
C VAL A 68 -10.98 -5.66 -13.41
N SER A 69 -11.77 -6.34 -12.58
CA SER A 69 -11.31 -6.81 -11.27
C SER A 69 -10.17 -7.85 -11.35
N ARG A 70 -10.26 -8.82 -12.29
CA ARG A 70 -9.18 -9.81 -12.53
C ARG A 70 -7.90 -9.12 -12.97
N GLN A 71 -8.04 -8.11 -13.80
CA GLN A 71 -6.93 -7.34 -14.35
C GLN A 71 -6.24 -6.48 -13.30
N PHE A 72 -7.02 -5.81 -12.44
CA PHE A 72 -6.51 -5.12 -11.26
C PHE A 72 -5.70 -6.08 -10.36
N ARG A 73 -6.24 -7.28 -10.10
CA ARG A 73 -5.54 -8.30 -9.30
C ARG A 73 -4.23 -8.74 -9.96
N ARG A 74 -4.22 -8.99 -11.28
CA ARG A 74 -3.00 -9.36 -12.03
C ARG A 74 -1.92 -8.28 -11.95
N LEU A 75 -2.29 -7.02 -12.14
CA LEU A 75 -1.34 -5.89 -12.00
C LEU A 75 -0.83 -5.75 -10.57
N THR A 76 -1.70 -5.98 -9.59
CA THR A 76 -1.33 -5.97 -8.17
C THR A 76 -0.30 -7.04 -7.85
N GLN A 77 -0.48 -8.25 -8.39
CA GLN A 77 0.48 -9.36 -8.26
C GLN A 77 1.80 -9.09 -8.99
N ARG A 78 1.79 -8.26 -10.03
CA ARG A 78 2.99 -7.76 -10.73
C ARG A 78 3.60 -6.51 -10.09
N HIS A 79 3.25 -6.22 -8.84
CA HIS A 79 3.79 -5.10 -8.06
C HIS A 79 3.62 -3.70 -8.67
N LEU A 80 2.58 -3.49 -9.48
CA LEU A 80 2.32 -2.19 -10.12
C LEU A 80 2.25 -1.05 -9.08
N TRP A 81 1.50 -1.26 -8.00
CA TRP A 81 1.26 -0.22 -7.00
C TRP A 81 2.52 0.17 -6.25
N GLN A 82 3.36 -0.80 -5.89
CA GLN A 82 4.67 -0.57 -5.29
C GLN A 82 5.54 0.28 -6.23
N LYS A 83 5.59 -0.09 -7.52
CA LYS A 83 6.32 0.67 -8.54
C LYS A 83 5.82 2.12 -8.63
N LEU A 84 4.50 2.34 -8.64
CA LEU A 84 3.93 3.69 -8.68
C LEU A 84 4.25 4.51 -7.42
N LEU A 85 4.22 3.89 -6.23
CA LEU A 85 4.63 4.58 -5.00
C LEU A 85 6.11 4.97 -5.04
N HIS A 86 6.99 4.09 -5.54
CA HIS A 86 8.41 4.42 -5.71
C HIS A 86 8.60 5.62 -6.65
N LEU A 87 7.92 5.62 -7.79
CA LEU A 87 7.97 6.73 -8.75
C LEU A 87 7.45 8.04 -8.16
N LEU A 88 6.41 7.99 -7.32
CA LEU A 88 5.88 9.17 -6.62
C LEU A 88 6.86 9.73 -5.59
N ALA A 89 7.64 8.87 -4.93
CA ALA A 89 8.62 9.27 -3.93
C ALA A 89 9.89 9.90 -4.55
N GLU A 90 10.11 9.73 -5.86
CA GLU A 90 11.24 10.34 -6.55
C GLU A 90 11.09 11.88 -6.61
N PRO A 91 12.15 12.65 -6.32
CA PRO A 91 12.11 14.11 -6.41
C PRO A 91 11.71 14.62 -7.80
N GLY A 92 12.01 13.86 -8.85
CA GLY A 92 11.70 14.15 -10.25
C GLY A 92 10.36 13.58 -10.75
N ALA A 93 9.48 13.09 -9.86
CA ALA A 93 8.18 12.56 -10.27
C ALA A 93 7.40 13.57 -11.12
N SER A 94 6.84 13.12 -12.24
CA SER A 94 6.12 14.00 -13.15
C SER A 94 4.91 14.65 -12.47
N PRO A 95 4.58 15.93 -12.78
CA PRO A 95 3.43 16.60 -12.17
C PRO A 95 2.11 15.85 -12.40
N GLY A 96 1.96 15.22 -13.57
CA GLY A 96 0.80 14.39 -13.89
C GLY A 96 0.69 13.15 -12.98
N LEU A 97 1.81 12.51 -12.64
CA LEU A 97 1.80 11.37 -11.72
C LEU A 97 1.49 11.82 -10.29
N ARG A 98 2.07 12.94 -9.83
CA ARG A 98 1.77 13.53 -8.51
C ARG A 98 0.30 13.91 -8.36
N ALA A 99 -0.34 14.43 -9.41
CA ALA A 99 -1.78 14.71 -9.39
C ALA A 99 -2.62 13.46 -9.13
N LEU A 100 -2.13 12.27 -9.50
CA LEU A 100 -2.79 10.98 -9.30
C LEU A 100 -2.47 10.32 -7.96
N GLU A 101 -1.60 10.92 -7.13
CA GLU A 101 -1.12 10.33 -5.87
C GLU A 101 -2.26 9.85 -4.98
N HIS A 102 -3.31 10.67 -4.82
CA HIS A 102 -4.44 10.30 -3.98
C HIS A 102 -5.11 9.03 -4.50
N TRP A 103 -5.46 8.98 -5.79
CA TRP A 103 -6.10 7.82 -6.40
C TRP A 103 -5.22 6.57 -6.37
N ILE A 104 -3.90 6.74 -6.55
CA ILE A 104 -2.92 5.65 -6.41
C ILE A 104 -2.91 5.12 -4.98
N CYS A 105 -2.90 6.00 -3.98
CA CYS A 105 -2.99 5.61 -2.57
C CYS A 105 -4.31 4.86 -2.28
N ARG A 106 -5.45 5.32 -2.81
CA ARG A 106 -6.73 4.60 -2.70
C ARG A 106 -6.69 3.23 -3.35
N ALA A 107 -6.06 3.13 -4.52
CA ALA A 107 -5.90 1.86 -5.20
C ALA A 107 -5.01 0.91 -4.38
N CYS A 108 -3.95 1.43 -3.74
CA CYS A 108 -3.11 0.69 -2.81
C CYS A 108 -3.91 0.11 -1.64
N GLN A 109 -4.77 0.89 -0.98
CA GLN A 109 -5.62 0.42 0.12
C GLN A 109 -6.47 -0.81 -0.29
N ARG A 110 -6.99 -0.79 -1.52
CA ARG A 110 -7.78 -1.91 -2.07
C ARG A 110 -6.90 -3.08 -2.48
N ALA A 111 -5.72 -2.80 -3.03
CA ALA A 111 -4.72 -3.77 -3.46
C ALA A 111 -4.03 -4.49 -2.29
N MET A 112 -4.00 -3.93 -1.08
CA MET A 112 -3.30 -4.52 0.08
C MET A 112 -3.72 -5.95 0.40
N ARG A 113 -5.00 -6.30 0.20
CA ARG A 113 -5.46 -7.69 0.37
C ARG A 113 -4.88 -8.66 -0.65
N CYS A 114 -4.49 -8.17 -1.82
CA CYS A 114 -3.92 -8.98 -2.90
C CYS A 114 -2.39 -8.94 -2.93
N ALA A 115 -1.76 -7.82 -2.59
CA ALA A 115 -0.31 -7.64 -2.58
C ALA A 115 0.37 -8.10 -1.28
N GLY A 116 -0.38 -8.14 -0.16
CA GLY A 116 0.13 -8.56 1.14
C GLY A 116 1.16 -7.58 1.73
N MET A 117 2.10 -8.14 2.49
CA MET A 117 3.12 -7.40 3.26
C MET A 117 3.98 -6.47 2.41
N SER A 118 4.36 -6.90 1.20
CA SER A 118 5.25 -6.13 0.32
C SER A 118 4.76 -4.70 0.06
N LEU A 119 3.45 -4.52 -0.13
CA LEU A 119 2.86 -3.21 -0.37
C LEU A 119 2.75 -2.37 0.91
N ILE A 120 2.48 -3.00 2.05
CA ILE A 120 2.41 -2.32 3.36
C ILE A 120 3.78 -1.74 3.69
N THR A 121 4.83 -2.56 3.58
CA THR A 121 6.21 -2.14 3.86
C THR A 121 6.68 -1.07 2.88
N ALA A 122 6.38 -1.20 1.59
CA ALA A 122 6.71 -0.18 0.60
C ALA A 122 6.05 1.18 0.94
N ALA A 123 4.75 1.18 1.25
CA ALA A 123 4.03 2.40 1.62
C ALA A 123 4.58 3.05 2.90
N GLN A 124 4.89 2.24 3.93
CA GLN A 124 5.49 2.71 5.18
C GLN A 124 6.88 3.34 4.94
N ARG A 125 7.77 2.65 4.22
CA ARG A 125 9.15 3.11 3.96
C ARG A 125 9.19 4.37 3.11
N LEU A 126 8.27 4.49 2.15
CA LEU A 126 8.17 5.67 1.29
C LEU A 126 7.41 6.83 1.96
N GLY A 127 6.72 6.57 3.08
CA GLY A 127 6.02 7.58 3.85
C GLY A 127 4.60 7.91 3.38
N PHE A 128 3.98 7.08 2.53
CA PHE A 128 2.61 7.27 2.04
C PHE A 128 1.58 6.73 3.03
N LEU A 129 1.23 7.51 4.05
CA LEU A 129 0.29 7.09 5.09
C LEU A 129 -1.13 6.89 4.54
N THR A 130 -1.54 7.69 3.54
CA THR A 130 -2.85 7.55 2.88
C THR A 130 -2.99 6.22 2.13
N ALA A 131 -1.89 5.59 1.68
CA ALA A 131 -1.95 4.30 1.02
C ALA A 131 -2.31 3.14 1.98
N LEU A 132 -2.13 3.36 3.29
CA LEU A 132 -2.35 2.37 4.35
C LEU A 132 -3.83 2.18 4.70
N ARG A 133 -4.19 0.94 5.02
CA ARG A 133 -5.55 0.55 5.44
C ARG A 133 -5.75 0.71 6.95
N GLY A 134 -5.32 1.84 7.49
CA GLY A 134 -5.30 2.16 8.91
C GLY A 134 -4.03 2.90 9.34
N PRO A 135 -3.96 3.30 10.61
CA PRO A 135 -2.78 3.97 11.16
C PRO A 135 -1.55 3.07 11.09
N SER A 136 -0.39 3.66 10.80
CA SER A 136 0.87 2.92 10.61
C SER A 136 1.23 2.02 11.80
N PHE A 137 0.94 2.45 13.03
CA PHE A 137 1.21 1.72 14.27
C PHE A 137 0.29 0.52 14.53
N LEU A 138 -0.81 0.36 13.79
CA LEU A 138 -1.68 -0.82 13.89
C LEU A 138 -1.38 -1.87 12.82
N LEU A 139 -0.58 -1.50 11.82
CA LEU A 139 -0.15 -2.39 10.75
C LEU A 139 1.16 -3.08 11.14
N PRO A 140 1.47 -4.24 10.53
CA PRO A 140 2.77 -4.84 10.67
C PRO A 140 3.85 -3.81 10.27
N ASP A 141 4.82 -3.58 11.14
CA ASP A 141 5.99 -2.73 10.85
C ASP A 141 7.20 -3.67 10.79
N VAL A 142 7.80 -3.76 9.60
CA VAL A 142 8.93 -4.67 9.35
C VAL A 142 10.22 -4.12 9.98
N ASP A 143 10.31 -2.80 10.09
CA ASP A 143 11.47 -2.08 10.61
C ASP A 143 11.36 -1.89 12.15
N LEU A 144 10.27 -2.39 12.78
CA LEU A 144 10.15 -2.49 14.24
C LEU A 144 11.28 -3.30 14.85
N SER A 145 11.69 -4.39 14.18
CA SER A 145 12.81 -5.21 14.61
C SER A 145 14.08 -4.38 14.77
N GLU A 146 14.31 -3.42 13.87
CA GLU A 146 15.43 -2.48 13.88
C GLU A 146 15.31 -1.44 14.99
N ARG A 147 14.07 -0.97 15.25
CA ARG A 147 13.73 -0.06 16.35
C ARG A 147 13.94 -0.70 17.73
N TYR A 148 13.69 -2.00 17.87
CA TYR A 148 13.86 -2.75 19.12
C TYR A 148 15.21 -3.50 19.21
N ARG A 149 15.96 -3.62 18.11
CA ARG A 149 17.22 -4.38 18.02
C ARG A 149 18.17 -4.04 19.15
N ARG A 150 18.35 -2.74 19.44
CA ARG A 150 19.23 -2.26 20.50
C ARG A 150 18.81 -2.74 21.90
N ILE A 151 17.51 -2.77 22.17
CA ILE A 151 16.95 -3.25 23.45
C ILE A 151 17.11 -4.77 23.52
N THR A 152 16.78 -5.48 22.45
CA THR A 152 16.91 -6.94 22.38
C THR A 152 18.36 -7.40 22.52
N GLU A 153 19.30 -6.75 21.84
CA GLU A 153 20.75 -7.01 21.94
C GLU A 153 21.27 -6.73 23.35
N PHE A 154 20.83 -5.64 24.00
CA PHE A 154 21.18 -5.35 25.39
C PHE A 154 20.75 -6.46 26.35
N PHE A 155 19.52 -6.97 26.20
CA PHE A 155 19.05 -8.07 27.04
C PHE A 155 19.67 -9.42 26.67
N LEU A 156 19.91 -9.69 25.38
CA LEU A 156 20.57 -10.92 24.91
C LEU A 156 22.01 -11.03 25.40
N THR A 157 22.79 -9.95 25.28
CA THR A 157 24.19 -9.92 25.76
C THR A 157 24.28 -10.09 27.28
N ARG A 158 23.27 -9.60 28.01
CA ARG A 158 23.16 -9.78 29.46
C ARG A 158 22.71 -11.20 29.84
N LEU A 159 21.74 -11.77 29.12
CA LEU A 159 21.31 -13.17 29.25
C LEU A 159 22.46 -14.16 29.01
N MET A 160 23.29 -13.91 27.99
CA MET A 160 24.45 -14.76 27.65
C MET A 160 25.55 -14.72 28.72
N LYS A 161 25.65 -13.63 29.49
CA LYS A 161 26.64 -13.49 30.58
C LYS A 161 26.16 -14.07 31.90
N ASP A 162 24.89 -13.88 32.25
CA ASP A 162 24.31 -14.41 33.48
C ASP A 162 22.81 -14.64 33.31
N ARG A 163 22.39 -15.91 33.41
CA ARG A 163 20.99 -16.34 33.24
C ARG A 163 20.07 -15.76 34.31
N ASN A 164 20.61 -15.47 35.51
CA ASN A 164 19.84 -14.90 36.63
C ASN A 164 19.71 -13.37 36.57
N SER A 165 20.47 -12.72 35.69
CA SER A 165 20.49 -11.26 35.57
C SER A 165 19.33 -10.68 34.76
N VAL A 166 18.49 -11.52 34.15
CA VAL A 166 17.34 -11.09 33.35
C VAL A 166 16.08 -11.02 34.23
N PRO A 167 15.41 -9.85 34.29
CA PRO A 167 14.18 -9.70 35.06
C PRO A 167 13.12 -10.74 34.67
N LYS A 168 12.42 -11.29 35.68
CA LYS A 168 11.28 -12.19 35.45
C LYS A 168 10.23 -11.48 34.59
N GLY A 169 9.80 -12.10 33.50
CA GLY A 169 8.76 -11.56 32.59
C GLY A 169 9.27 -10.82 31.36
N VAL A 170 10.59 -10.67 31.16
CA VAL A 170 11.16 -10.07 29.93
C VAL A 170 10.71 -10.81 28.67
N PHE A 171 10.72 -12.15 28.68
CA PHE A 171 10.24 -12.94 27.53
C PHE A 171 8.75 -12.74 27.26
N ALA A 172 7.92 -12.59 28.29
CA ALA A 172 6.50 -12.27 28.13
C ALA A 172 6.31 -10.86 27.54
N LEU A 173 7.13 -9.89 27.95
CA LEU A 173 7.16 -8.56 27.33
C LEU A 173 7.59 -8.63 25.86
N CYS A 174 8.67 -9.34 25.54
CA CYS A 174 9.12 -9.57 24.16
C CYS A 174 8.03 -10.23 23.31
N GLY A 175 7.32 -11.25 23.85
CA GLY A 175 6.19 -11.86 23.16
C GLY A 175 5.03 -10.88 22.89
N ARG A 176 4.73 -9.99 23.84
CA ARG A 176 3.73 -8.92 23.63
C ARG A 176 4.20 -7.91 22.58
N LEU A 177 5.47 -7.54 22.58
CA LEU A 177 6.05 -6.63 21.57
C LEU A 177 6.06 -7.27 20.18
N LEU A 178 6.40 -8.55 20.06
CA LEU A 178 6.31 -9.29 18.79
C LEU A 178 4.86 -9.36 18.29
N THR A 179 3.91 -9.59 19.19
CA THR A 179 2.47 -9.57 18.85
C THR A 179 2.02 -8.19 18.39
N PHE A 180 2.52 -7.13 19.04
CA PHE A 180 2.27 -5.75 18.62
C PHE A 180 2.91 -5.44 17.26
N ALA A 181 4.14 -5.92 17.02
CA ALA A 181 4.87 -5.74 15.77
C ALA A 181 4.25 -6.49 14.59
N GLY A 182 3.60 -7.62 14.84
CA GLY A 182 2.77 -8.31 13.85
C GLY A 182 1.50 -7.54 13.44
N GLY A 183 1.23 -6.38 14.04
CA GLY A 183 0.05 -5.58 13.77
C GLY A 183 -1.25 -6.23 14.27
N ARG A 184 -2.38 -5.55 14.04
CA ARG A 184 -3.70 -6.07 14.40
C ARG A 184 -4.30 -6.88 13.26
N ARG A 185 -4.86 -8.06 13.58
CA ARG A 185 -5.58 -8.91 12.62
C ARG A 185 -6.79 -8.19 11.97
N ARG A 186 -7.45 -7.29 12.70
CA ARG A 186 -8.61 -6.52 12.22
C ARG A 186 -8.49 -5.07 12.66
N ILE A 187 -8.60 -4.16 11.69
CA ILE A 187 -8.61 -2.71 11.92
C ILE A 187 -10.03 -2.20 11.60
N PRO A 188 -10.70 -1.50 12.53
CA PRO A 188 -12.02 -0.92 12.27
C PRO A 188 -11.94 0.15 11.18
N ARG A 189 -12.99 0.26 10.36
CA ARG A 189 -13.00 1.15 9.18
C ARG A 189 -12.93 2.64 9.54
N CYS A 190 -13.38 3.02 10.74
CA CYS A 190 -13.33 4.41 11.22
C CYS A 190 -11.90 4.94 11.42
N LEU A 191 -10.90 4.05 11.54
CA LEU A 191 -9.50 4.45 11.69
C LEU A 191 -8.76 4.54 10.35
N TRP A 192 -9.45 4.34 9.22
CA TRP A 192 -8.78 4.40 7.92
C TRP A 192 -8.67 5.85 7.47
N PRO A 193 -7.53 6.23 6.86
CA PRO A 193 -7.40 7.57 6.30
C PRO A 193 -8.48 7.79 5.22
N GLU A 194 -9.10 8.97 5.28
CA GLU A 194 -10.19 9.36 4.37
C GLU A 194 -9.73 9.56 2.94
#